data_AF-A0A1J3JMT8-F1
#
_entry.id   AF-A0A1J3JMT8-F1
#
_cell.length_a   1.000
_cell.length_b   1.000
_cell.length_c   1.000
_cell.angle_alpha   90.00
_cell.angle_beta   90.00
_cell.angle_gamma   90.00
#
_symmetry.space_group_name_H-M   'P 1'
#
loop_
_entity.id
_entity.type
_entity.pdbx_description
1 polymer ?
#
loop_
_entity_poly.entity_id
_entity_poly.type
_entity_poly.pdbx_seq_one_letter_code
_entity_poly.pdbx_strand_id
1 'polypeptide(L)'
;MSQSSCANIHAEAKICVFWDVKDFSIPTMDPDFISKKFGSALKERGYRGDLSILMIGDKTTLPLIELKDEFERAGIRFSFIPEEVSGTKYGRDMKLLVDMLIWALKNGESNLVVLAKNIEEETPLLYLSAFRVRGYKVFSPDHPKLESPEWLYESLSESCQTPTSKGGSSQM
;
A
#
# COMPACT_ATOMS: atom_id res chain seq x y z
N MET A 1 -24.60 6.57 17.41
CA MET A 1 -23.45 5.64 17.43
C MET A 1 -22.19 6.50 17.34
N SER A 2 -21.37 6.51 18.40
CA SER A 2 -20.28 7.51 18.55
C SER A 2 -19.08 7.18 17.67
N GLN A 3 -18.44 8.22 17.11
CA GLN A 3 -17.17 8.17 16.36
C GLN A 3 -16.09 7.31 17.03
N SER A 4 -16.11 7.19 18.36
CA SER A 4 -15.18 6.40 19.17
C SER A 4 -15.23 4.89 18.88
N SER A 5 -16.37 4.35 18.47
CA SER A 5 -16.53 2.92 18.17
C SER A 5 -15.97 2.54 16.80
N CYS A 6 -16.13 3.41 15.79
CA CYS A 6 -15.63 3.16 14.43
C CYS A 6 -14.10 3.32 14.33
N ALA A 7 -13.52 4.24 15.12
CA ALA A 7 -12.06 4.42 15.18
C ALA A 7 -11.35 3.13 15.65
N ASN A 8 -11.98 2.34 16.53
CA ASN A 8 -11.43 1.09 17.03
C ASN A 8 -11.52 -0.07 16.02
N ILE A 9 -12.53 -0.08 15.15
CA ILE A 9 -12.73 -1.17 14.17
C ILE A 9 -11.61 -1.14 13.12
N HIS A 10 -11.20 0.03 12.66
CA HIS A 10 -10.13 0.16 11.66
C HIS A 10 -8.72 0.01 12.24
N ALA A 11 -8.52 0.33 13.52
CA ALA A 11 -7.19 0.26 14.14
C ALA A 11 -6.59 -1.16 14.06
N GLU A 12 -7.39 -2.19 14.34
CA GLU A 12 -6.94 -3.59 14.35
C GLU A 12 -7.33 -4.38 13.08
N ALA A 13 -8.07 -3.76 12.16
CA ALA A 13 -8.45 -4.41 10.91
C ALA A 13 -7.24 -4.66 10.01
N LYS A 14 -7.26 -5.80 9.28
CA LYS A 14 -6.24 -6.16 8.31
C LYS A 14 -6.01 -5.03 7.30
N ILE A 15 -4.77 -4.91 6.83
CA ILE A 15 -4.34 -3.85 5.93
C ILE A 15 -3.85 -4.48 4.63
N CYS A 16 -4.33 -3.97 3.50
CA CYS A 16 -3.83 -4.36 2.19
C CYS A 16 -3.38 -3.13 1.41
N VAL A 17 -2.09 -3.12 1.05
CA VAL A 17 -1.50 -2.12 0.15
C VAL A 17 -1.52 -2.69 -1.26
N PHE A 18 -2.26 -2.07 -2.16
CA PHE A 18 -2.23 -2.35 -3.59
C PHE A 18 -1.33 -1.32 -4.26
N TRP A 19 -0.21 -1.80 -4.77
CA TRP A 19 0.90 -0.95 -5.18
C TRP A 19 1.19 -1.11 -6.66
N ASP A 20 0.75 -0.15 -7.46
CA ASP A 20 1.12 -0.02 -8.87
C ASP A 20 2.59 0.41 -8.97
N VAL A 21 3.46 -0.52 -9.35
CA VAL A 21 4.92 -0.29 -9.34
C VAL A 21 5.40 0.61 -10.48
N LYS A 22 4.54 0.91 -11.47
CA LYS A 22 4.87 1.82 -12.56
C LYS A 22 4.61 3.27 -12.16
N ASP A 23 3.60 3.54 -11.34
CA ASP A 23 3.32 4.90 -10.82
C ASP A 23 4.14 5.25 -9.57
N PHE A 24 4.47 4.21 -8.79
CA PHE A 24 5.27 4.28 -7.58
C PHE A 24 6.38 3.23 -7.69
N SER A 25 7.54 3.62 -8.22
CA SER A 25 8.66 2.70 -8.47
C SER A 25 9.14 2.00 -7.21
N ILE A 26 9.56 0.75 -7.34
CA ILE A 26 10.19 0.00 -6.25
C ILE A 26 11.53 0.67 -5.91
N PRO A 27 11.76 1.13 -4.67
CA PRO A 27 13.07 1.64 -4.29
C PRO A 27 14.12 0.51 -4.27
N THR A 28 15.39 0.86 -4.44
CA THR A 28 16.52 -0.07 -4.36
C THR A 28 16.82 -0.45 -2.90
N MET A 29 15.90 -1.17 -2.26
CA MET A 29 15.99 -1.56 -0.86
C MET A 29 15.49 -2.99 -0.65
N ASP A 30 15.92 -3.56 0.48
CA ASP A 30 15.56 -4.91 0.90
C ASP A 30 14.04 -5.05 1.15
N PRO A 31 13.38 -6.15 0.74
CA PRO A 31 11.94 -6.36 0.94
C PRO A 31 11.49 -6.31 2.40
N ASP A 32 12.30 -6.82 3.35
CA ASP A 32 11.99 -6.70 4.77
C ASP A 32 12.03 -5.25 5.22
N PHE A 33 12.92 -4.43 4.65
CA PHE A 33 12.96 -3.00 4.94
C PHE A 33 11.71 -2.28 4.47
N ILE A 34 11.22 -2.58 3.26
CA ILE A 34 9.94 -2.06 2.74
C ILE A 34 8.81 -2.40 3.70
N SER A 35 8.66 -3.68 4.04
CA SER A 35 7.58 -4.18 4.91
C SER A 35 7.63 -3.52 6.29
N LYS A 36 8.82 -3.39 6.88
CA LYS A 36 9.03 -2.71 8.17
C LYS A 36 8.69 -1.22 8.11
N LYS A 37 9.08 -0.52 7.06
CA LYS A 37 8.78 0.92 6.89
C LYS A 37 7.29 1.17 6.75
N PHE A 38 6.62 0.45 5.86
CA PHE A 38 5.17 0.55 5.71
C PHE A 38 4.44 0.19 7.00
N GLY A 39 4.81 -0.91 7.65
CA GLY A 39 4.22 -1.32 8.93
C GLY A 39 4.41 -0.27 10.02
N SER A 40 5.59 0.36 10.11
CA SER A 40 5.87 1.40 11.10
C SER A 40 5.05 2.67 10.83
N ALA A 41 5.02 3.16 9.60
CA ALA A 41 4.27 4.36 9.22
C ALA A 41 2.75 4.17 9.42
N LEU A 42 2.22 2.98 9.11
CA LEU A 42 0.82 2.63 9.38
C LEU A 42 0.51 2.63 10.88
N LYS A 43 1.41 2.04 11.69
CA LYS A 43 1.27 1.96 13.15
C LYS A 43 1.32 3.33 13.81
N GLU A 44 2.18 4.23 13.34
CA GLU A 44 2.25 5.63 13.80
C GLU A 44 0.93 6.37 13.56
N ARG A 45 0.21 6.02 12.49
CA ARG A 45 -1.14 6.53 12.20
C ARG A 45 -2.28 5.74 12.86
N GLY A 46 -1.94 4.76 13.71
CA GLY A 46 -2.90 4.01 14.51
C GLY A 46 -3.44 2.74 13.86
N TYR A 47 -2.93 2.32 12.69
CA TYR A 47 -3.32 1.07 12.03
C TYR A 47 -2.32 -0.05 12.37
N ARG A 48 -2.79 -1.08 13.07
CA ARG A 48 -1.97 -2.13 13.70
C ARG A 48 -2.31 -3.54 13.23
N GLY A 49 -3.34 -3.69 12.40
CA GLY A 49 -3.70 -4.99 11.83
C GLY A 49 -2.64 -5.55 10.88
N ASP A 50 -2.75 -6.84 10.57
CA ASP A 50 -1.80 -7.56 9.72
C ASP A 50 -1.66 -6.90 8.34
N LEU A 51 -0.42 -6.62 7.95
CA LEU A 51 -0.08 -5.99 6.68
C LEU A 51 0.13 -7.03 5.58
N SER A 52 -0.57 -6.84 4.46
CA SER A 52 -0.28 -7.49 3.18
C SER A 52 0.04 -6.42 2.12
N ILE A 53 1.05 -6.69 1.30
CA ILE A 53 1.43 -5.81 0.18
C ILE A 53 1.28 -6.60 -1.12
N LEU A 54 0.51 -6.07 -2.08
CA LEU A 54 0.36 -6.61 -3.42
C LEU A 54 0.97 -5.63 -4.43
N MET A 55 2.08 -6.03 -5.04
CA MET A 55 2.74 -5.27 -6.09
C MET A 55 2.12 -5.61 -7.43
N ILE A 56 1.45 -4.63 -8.02
CA ILE A 56 0.78 -4.74 -9.31
C ILE A 56 1.75 -4.28 -10.39
N GLY A 57 2.06 -5.18 -11.31
CA GLY A 57 2.94 -4.90 -12.42
C GLY A 57 2.93 -6.02 -13.44
N ASP A 58 3.59 -5.77 -14.56
CA ASP A 58 3.87 -6.76 -15.60
C ASP A 58 5.31 -7.27 -15.48
N LYS A 59 5.68 -8.23 -16.33
CA LYS A 59 7.05 -8.80 -16.35
C LYS A 59 8.15 -7.76 -16.61
N THR A 60 7.82 -6.62 -17.21
CA THR A 60 8.79 -5.56 -17.51
C THR A 60 9.03 -4.63 -16.32
N THR A 61 7.99 -4.41 -15.52
CA THR A 61 7.99 -3.53 -14.34
C THR A 61 8.33 -4.27 -13.05
N LEU A 62 8.22 -5.60 -13.04
CA LEU A 62 8.63 -6.48 -11.96
C LEU A 62 9.84 -7.36 -12.36
N PRO A 63 11.00 -6.76 -12.71
CA PRO A 63 12.20 -7.54 -13.05
C PRO A 63 12.76 -8.31 -11.84
N LEU A 64 12.25 -8.06 -10.63
CA LEU A 64 12.62 -8.73 -9.39
C LEU A 64 11.89 -10.05 -9.14
N ILE A 65 11.23 -10.61 -10.17
CA ILE A 65 10.52 -11.89 -10.07
C ILE A 65 11.43 -13.05 -9.63
N GLU A 66 12.73 -12.96 -9.91
CA GLU A 66 13.73 -13.93 -9.43
C GLU A 66 13.89 -13.89 -7.90
N LEU A 67 13.57 -12.77 -7.27
CA LEU A 67 13.60 -12.58 -5.81
C LEU A 67 12.23 -12.86 -5.17
N LYS A 68 11.30 -13.50 -5.89
CA LYS A 68 9.92 -13.70 -5.43
C LYS A 68 9.82 -14.28 -4.03
N ASP A 69 10.62 -15.29 -3.73
CA ASP A 69 10.60 -15.96 -2.42
C ASP A 69 11.05 -15.02 -1.29
N GLU A 70 11.97 -14.10 -1.56
CA GLU A 70 12.43 -13.11 -0.58
C GLU A 70 11.33 -12.09 -0.26
N PHE A 71 10.69 -11.55 -1.30
CA PHE A 71 9.55 -10.65 -1.16
C PHE A 71 8.37 -11.34 -0.46
N GLU A 72 8.06 -12.59 -0.81
CA GLU A 72 6.94 -13.32 -0.19
C GLU A 72 7.19 -13.59 1.30
N ARG A 73 8.44 -13.89 1.70
CA ARG A 73 8.82 -13.99 3.13
C ARG A 73 8.65 -12.66 3.87
N ALA A 74 8.87 -11.54 3.20
CA ALA A 74 8.64 -10.19 3.73
C ALA A 74 7.16 -9.78 3.76
N GLY A 75 6.23 -10.65 3.32
CA GLY A 75 4.80 -10.37 3.24
C GLY A 75 4.38 -9.57 2.00
N ILE A 76 5.26 -9.50 1.00
CA ILE A 76 5.04 -8.79 -0.26
C ILE A 76 4.80 -9.80 -1.38
N ARG A 77 3.66 -9.69 -2.05
CA ARG A 77 3.26 -10.58 -3.14
C ARG A 77 3.24 -9.85 -4.46
N PHE A 78 3.59 -10.55 -5.53
CA PHE A 78 3.45 -10.05 -6.89
C PHE A 78 2.06 -10.35 -7.44
N SER A 79 1.50 -9.37 -8.13
CA SER A 79 0.20 -9.44 -8.78
C SER A 79 0.35 -9.08 -10.25
N PHE A 80 0.50 -10.12 -11.07
CA PHE A 80 0.83 -9.94 -12.49
C PHE A 80 -0.36 -9.49 -13.31
N ILE A 81 -0.14 -8.46 -14.13
CA ILE A 81 -1.09 -8.02 -15.15
C ILE A 81 -1.10 -9.06 -16.29
N PRO A 82 -2.28 -9.50 -16.77
CA PRO A 82 -2.37 -10.41 -17.92
C PRO A 82 -1.66 -9.84 -19.15
N GLU A 83 -1.05 -10.73 -19.93
CA GLU A 83 -0.18 -10.35 -21.05
C GLU A 83 -0.94 -9.53 -22.11
N GLU A 84 -2.22 -9.83 -22.32
CA GLU A 84 -3.11 -9.21 -23.30
C GLU A 84 -3.36 -7.72 -23.03
N VAL A 85 -3.23 -7.31 -21.77
CA VAL A 85 -3.45 -5.92 -21.32
C VAL A 85 -2.22 -5.30 -20.67
N SER A 86 -1.07 -6.00 -20.74
CA SER A 86 0.22 -5.56 -20.20
C SER A 86 0.68 -4.22 -20.81
N GLY A 87 1.42 -3.41 -20.03
CA GLY A 87 1.89 -2.10 -20.47
C GLY A 87 0.82 -0.99 -20.57
N THR A 88 -0.47 -1.33 -20.55
CA THR A 88 -1.59 -0.37 -20.66
C THR A 88 -2.05 0.17 -19.30
N LYS A 89 -2.62 1.38 -19.29
CA LYS A 89 -3.25 1.94 -18.08
C LYS A 89 -4.52 1.16 -17.70
N TYR A 90 -5.36 0.84 -18.68
CA TYR A 90 -6.53 -0.04 -18.52
C TYR A 90 -6.19 -1.34 -17.77
N GLY A 91 -5.15 -2.05 -18.19
CA GLY A 91 -4.72 -3.31 -17.57
C GLY A 91 -4.34 -3.14 -16.11
N ARG A 92 -3.64 -2.05 -15.76
CA ARG A 92 -3.27 -1.73 -14.38
C ARG A 92 -4.49 -1.41 -13.51
N ASP A 93 -5.38 -0.55 -14.00
CA ASP A 93 -6.57 -0.11 -13.27
C ASP A 93 -7.55 -1.27 -13.03
N MET A 94 -7.75 -2.11 -14.05
CA MET A 94 -8.58 -3.31 -13.91
C MET A 94 -7.94 -4.35 -13.00
N LYS A 95 -6.61 -4.53 -13.06
CA LYS A 95 -5.91 -5.45 -12.16
C LYS A 95 -6.04 -5.02 -10.70
N LEU A 96 -5.87 -3.73 -10.43
CA LEU A 96 -6.09 -3.11 -9.13
C LEU A 96 -7.50 -3.44 -8.60
N LEU A 97 -8.54 -3.21 -9.40
CA LEU A 97 -9.92 -3.53 -9.03
C LEU A 97 -10.11 -5.02 -8.72
N VAL A 98 -9.64 -5.91 -9.60
CA VAL A 98 -9.76 -7.36 -9.41
C VAL A 98 -9.10 -7.79 -8.10
N ASP A 99 -7.91 -7.27 -7.78
CA ASP A 99 -7.22 -7.62 -6.53
C ASP A 99 -7.94 -7.11 -5.29
N MET A 100 -8.50 -5.89 -5.33
CA MET A 100 -9.32 -5.38 -4.24
C MET A 100 -10.55 -6.26 -4.00
N LEU A 101 -11.22 -6.72 -5.07
CA LEU A 101 -12.37 -7.60 -4.97
C LEU A 101 -12.01 -8.97 -4.40
N ILE A 102 -10.89 -9.57 -4.86
CA ILE A 102 -10.38 -10.84 -4.33
C ILE A 102 -10.01 -10.70 -2.85
N TRP A 103 -9.37 -9.59 -2.48
CA TRP A 103 -9.03 -9.31 -1.09
C TRP A 103 -10.27 -9.22 -0.21
N ALA A 104 -11.27 -8.44 -0.63
CA ALA A 104 -12.53 -8.27 0.08
C ALA A 104 -13.26 -9.59 0.31
N LEU A 105 -13.28 -10.46 -0.72
CA LEU A 105 -13.86 -11.80 -0.62
C LEU A 105 -13.19 -12.67 0.44
N LYS A 106 -11.87 -12.55 0.60
CA LYS A 106 -11.07 -13.40 1.50
C LYS A 106 -10.96 -12.87 2.93
N ASN A 107 -11.03 -11.55 3.12
CA ASN A 107 -10.69 -10.92 4.39
C ASN A 107 -11.81 -10.09 5.02
N GLY A 108 -12.89 -9.81 4.30
CA GLY A 108 -13.96 -8.92 4.79
C GLY A 108 -13.51 -7.47 4.91
N GLU A 109 -14.17 -6.71 5.79
CA GLU A 109 -13.89 -5.29 6.04
C GLU A 109 -12.44 -5.09 6.51
N SER A 110 -11.74 -4.15 5.87
CA SER A 110 -10.30 -3.94 6.05
C SER A 110 -9.87 -2.52 5.68
N ASN A 111 -8.61 -2.18 5.96
CA ASN A 111 -7.98 -0.96 5.50
C ASN A 111 -7.35 -1.21 4.12
N LEU A 112 -7.86 -0.55 3.09
CA LEU A 112 -7.36 -0.65 1.72
C LEU A 112 -6.53 0.60 1.39
N VAL A 113 -5.27 0.39 1.04
CA VAL A 113 -4.36 1.46 0.65
C VAL A 113 -4.02 1.30 -0.83
N VAL A 114 -4.37 2.29 -1.65
CA VAL A 114 -4.15 2.26 -3.10
C VAL A 114 -3.04 3.22 -3.48
N LEU A 115 -1.88 2.68 -3.83
CA LEU A 115 -0.75 3.40 -4.41
C LEU A 115 -0.78 3.21 -5.93
N ALA A 116 -1.67 3.95 -6.59
CA ALA A 116 -1.78 4.08 -8.05
C ALA A 116 -2.18 5.52 -8.37
N LYS A 117 -1.72 6.08 -9.50
CA LYS A 117 -1.98 7.46 -9.90
C LYS A 117 -2.88 7.51 -11.13
N ASN A 118 -3.63 8.60 -11.25
CA ASN A 118 -4.53 8.89 -12.36
C ASN A 118 -5.37 7.67 -12.78
N ILE A 119 -6.07 6.97 -11.86
CA ILE A 119 -7.03 5.92 -12.25
C ILE A 119 -8.01 6.50 -13.26
N GLU A 120 -7.98 5.99 -14.51
CA GLU A 120 -8.74 6.51 -15.64
C GLU A 120 -10.10 5.81 -15.75
N GLU A 121 -10.15 4.56 -15.32
CA GLU A 121 -11.34 3.72 -15.44
C GLU A 121 -12.40 4.09 -14.39
N GLU A 122 -13.62 4.37 -14.86
CA GLU A 122 -14.76 4.73 -13.99
C GLU A 122 -15.12 3.60 -13.02
N THR A 123 -14.96 2.34 -13.46
CA THR A 123 -15.36 1.17 -12.66
C THR A 123 -14.51 1.05 -11.40
N PRO A 124 -13.17 1.00 -11.44
CA PRO A 124 -12.33 1.10 -10.24
C PRO A 124 -12.69 2.27 -9.31
N LEU A 125 -12.90 3.49 -9.84
CA LEU A 125 -13.28 4.66 -9.04
C LEU A 125 -14.61 4.47 -8.30
N LEU A 126 -15.62 3.91 -8.98
CA LEU A 126 -16.91 3.57 -8.38
C LEU A 126 -16.74 2.58 -7.23
N TYR A 127 -15.90 1.56 -7.40
CA TYR A 127 -15.66 0.55 -6.37
C TYR A 127 -14.92 1.09 -5.16
N LEU A 128 -13.98 2.04 -5.32
CA LEU A 128 -13.37 2.74 -4.17
C LEU A 128 -14.44 3.42 -3.30
N SER A 129 -15.43 4.06 -3.94
CA SER A 129 -16.58 4.63 -3.24
C SER A 129 -17.49 3.56 -2.61
N ALA A 130 -17.72 2.44 -3.30
CA ALA A 130 -18.53 1.34 -2.79
C ALA A 130 -17.91 0.66 -1.56
N PHE A 131 -16.59 0.43 -1.56
CA PHE A 131 -15.88 -0.10 -0.39
C PHE A 131 -16.03 0.82 0.82
N ARG A 132 -15.89 2.14 0.64
CA ARG A 132 -16.10 3.11 1.74
C ARG A 132 -17.51 3.00 2.33
N VAL A 133 -18.55 2.89 1.48
CA VAL A 133 -19.95 2.76 1.95
C VAL A 133 -20.18 1.43 2.68
N ARG A 134 -19.43 0.39 2.33
CA ARG A 134 -19.47 -0.93 2.96
C ARG A 134 -18.57 -1.07 4.20
N GLY A 135 -18.10 0.04 4.77
CA GLY A 135 -17.34 0.01 6.02
C GLY A 135 -15.84 -0.27 5.86
N TYR A 136 -15.27 -0.16 4.66
CA TYR A 136 -13.81 -0.20 4.50
C TYR A 136 -13.22 1.20 4.70
N LYS A 137 -12.05 1.29 5.33
CA LYS A 137 -11.22 2.51 5.28
C LYS A 137 -10.39 2.43 4.01
N VAL A 138 -10.55 3.40 3.11
CA VAL A 138 -9.86 3.42 1.82
C VAL A 138 -8.99 4.66 1.71
N PHE A 139 -7.76 4.49 1.27
CA PHE A 139 -6.82 5.56 0.89
C PHE A 139 -6.53 5.46 -0.60
N SER A 140 -6.54 6.60 -1.30
CA SER A 140 -6.22 6.67 -2.73
C SER A 140 -5.88 8.11 -3.08
N PRO A 141 -4.81 8.38 -3.86
CA PRO A 141 -4.47 9.74 -4.26
C PRO A 141 -5.46 10.32 -5.27
N ASP A 142 -6.17 9.47 -6.02
CA ASP A 142 -7.00 9.87 -7.17
C ASP A 142 -8.48 10.10 -6.84
N HIS A 143 -8.89 9.94 -5.58
CA HIS A 143 -10.28 10.10 -5.19
C HIS A 143 -10.47 11.31 -4.26
N PRO A 144 -11.26 12.34 -4.64
CA PRO A 144 -11.30 13.64 -3.96
C PRO A 144 -11.82 13.61 -2.51
N LYS A 145 -12.57 12.55 -2.16
CA LYS A 145 -13.08 12.32 -0.79
C LYS A 145 -12.25 11.33 0.03
N LEU A 146 -11.19 10.78 -0.55
CA LEU A 146 -10.30 9.85 0.14
C LEU A 146 -9.01 10.59 0.50
N GLU A 147 -8.41 10.11 1.57
CA GLU A 147 -7.10 10.59 1.99
C GLU A 147 -6.02 9.99 1.10
N SER A 148 -5.07 10.82 0.65
CA SER A 148 -3.92 10.37 -0.13
C SER A 148 -3.01 9.47 0.75
N PRO A 149 -2.57 8.30 0.23
CA PRO A 149 -1.60 7.44 0.91
C PRO A 149 -0.14 7.79 0.59
N GLU A 150 0.16 8.94 -0.01
CA GLU A 150 1.54 9.31 -0.39
C GLU A 150 2.52 9.28 0.79
N TRP A 151 2.08 9.68 1.98
CA TRP A 151 2.86 9.57 3.22
C TRP A 151 3.40 8.15 3.48
N LEU A 152 2.67 7.11 3.05
CA LEU A 152 3.10 5.74 3.22
C LEU A 152 4.28 5.44 2.29
N TYR A 153 4.18 5.86 1.03
CA TYR A 153 5.26 5.71 0.06
C TYR A 153 6.48 6.57 0.44
N GLU A 154 6.25 7.81 0.89
CA GLU A 154 7.30 8.73 1.35
C GLU A 154 8.09 8.18 2.53
N SER A 155 7.48 7.37 3.40
CA SER A 155 8.16 6.72 4.53
C SER A 155 9.36 5.84 4.13
N LEU A 156 9.38 5.35 2.87
CA LEU A 156 10.49 4.59 2.31
C LEU A 156 11.74 5.46 2.09
N SER A 157 11.57 6.77 1.92
CA SER A 157 12.66 7.72 1.66
C SER A 157 13.33 8.29 2.93
N GLU A 158 12.67 8.21 4.09
CA GLU A 158 13.06 8.92 5.32
C GLU A 158 14.27 8.31 6.08
N SER A 159 15.13 7.51 5.46
CA SER A 159 16.24 6.82 6.15
C SER A 159 17.64 7.18 5.66
N CYS A 160 18.12 8.37 6.02
CA CYS A 160 19.56 8.68 6.09
C CYS A 160 19.98 9.59 7.27
N GLN A 161 19.13 9.85 8.28
CA GLN A 161 19.57 10.60 9.47
C GLN A 161 19.72 9.67 10.67
N THR A 162 20.96 9.36 11.01
CA THR A 162 21.34 8.80 12.31
C THR A 162 21.10 9.86 13.39
N PRO A 163 20.75 9.47 14.64
CA PRO A 163 20.70 10.41 15.74
C PRO A 163 22.10 10.96 15.99
N THR A 164 22.30 12.25 15.81
CA THR A 164 23.53 12.94 16.25
C THR A 164 23.69 12.74 17.74
N SER A 165 24.77 12.07 18.13
CA SER A 165 25.21 12.03 19.52
C SER A 165 25.45 13.47 19.98
N LYS A 166 24.71 13.91 21.01
CA LYS A 166 25.07 15.12 21.74
C LYS A 166 26.37 14.82 22.49
N GLY A 167 27.49 15.23 21.90
CA GLY A 167 28.77 15.36 22.59
C GLY A 167 28.64 16.44 23.66
N GLY A 168 28.45 16.00 24.90
CA GLY A 168 28.56 16.84 26.08
C GLY A 168 29.98 16.81 26.62
N SER A 169 30.45 18.00 26.99
CA SER A 169 31.52 18.31 27.95
C SER A 169 32.97 18.20 27.49
N SER A 170 33.60 19.39 27.38
CA SER A 170 34.91 19.60 28.01
C SER A 170 35.02 21.08 28.40
N GLN A 171 34.82 21.37 29.68
CA GLN A 171 35.46 22.49 30.36
C GLN A 171 36.49 21.89 31.31
N MET A 172 37.78 22.12 31.01
CA MET A 172 38.86 22.38 31.97
C MET A 172 39.88 23.26 31.26
#